data_AF-A0A1V5AMM9-F1
#
_entry.id   AF-A0A1V5AMM9-F1
#
_cell.length_a   1.000
_cell.length_b   1.000
_cell.length_c   1.000
_cell.angle_alpha   90.00
_cell.angle_beta   90.00
_cell.angle_gamma   90.00
#
_symmetry.space_group_name_H-M   'P 1'
#
loop_
_entity.id
_entity.type
_entity.pdbx_description
1 polymer ?
#
loop_
_entity_poly.entity_id
_entity_poly.type
_entity_poly.pdbx_seq_one_letter_code
_entity_poly.pdbx_strand_id
1 'polypeptide(L)'
;MRKFLVEVRGDYVSIRGKAAGEHLMRAAESMLKDAGYGRVKRYEEHIDVTEIHDREALISGALLEEIDRRVIKLETDHGDFGFIPPASIYHRFMTGLTGGKMSSSRPESHIALTEEPKEAARKIMKAITGGRQSLAEQKKLGGEPDKCSIYEFLVFHLSDDDKELLELDAECRSGRRMCGTCKKDVAERIWKFLTEHQKAREAARERLPEFGIKA
;
A
#
# COMPACT_ATOMS: atom_id res chain seq x y z
N MET A 1 -11.86 -19.02 9.76
CA MET A 1 -11.93 -18.31 8.46
C MET A 1 -13.40 -18.04 8.17
N ARG A 2 -13.74 -16.89 7.58
CA ARG A 2 -15.13 -16.53 7.26
C ARG A 2 -15.82 -17.65 6.48
N LYS A 3 -17.09 -17.92 6.79
CA LYS A 3 -17.94 -18.89 6.07
C LYS A 3 -18.72 -18.23 4.94
N PHE A 4 -19.03 -16.96 5.13
CA PHE A 4 -19.75 -16.14 4.20
C PHE A 4 -18.93 -14.92 3.76
N LEU A 5 -19.02 -14.60 2.49
CA LEU A 5 -18.60 -13.33 1.91
C LEU A 5 -19.86 -12.56 1.49
N VAL A 6 -20.04 -11.36 2.00
CA VAL A 6 -21.15 -10.49 1.63
C VAL A 6 -20.67 -9.51 0.56
N GLU A 7 -21.37 -9.44 -0.57
CA GLU A 7 -21.01 -8.58 -1.70
C GLU A 7 -22.23 -7.85 -2.23
N VAL A 8 -22.06 -6.58 -2.62
CA VAL A 8 -23.04 -5.88 -3.47
C VAL A 8 -22.80 -6.27 -4.92
N ARG A 9 -23.85 -6.66 -5.63
CA ARG A 9 -23.81 -7.01 -7.06
C ARG A 9 -24.89 -6.24 -7.80
N GLY A 10 -24.54 -5.07 -8.32
CA GLY A 10 -25.52 -4.19 -8.95
C GLY A 10 -26.53 -3.66 -7.94
N ASP A 11 -27.79 -4.08 -8.04
CA ASP A 11 -28.92 -3.62 -7.23
C ASP A 11 -29.34 -4.61 -6.12
N TYR A 12 -28.57 -5.67 -5.89
CA TYR A 12 -28.84 -6.67 -4.86
C TYR A 12 -27.60 -7.01 -4.02
N VAL A 13 -27.81 -7.65 -2.88
CA VAL A 13 -26.74 -8.15 -2.00
C VAL A 13 -26.69 -9.67 -2.08
N SER A 14 -25.50 -10.22 -2.28
CA SER A 14 -25.25 -11.66 -2.33
C SER A 14 -24.41 -12.09 -1.13
N ILE A 15 -24.91 -13.06 -0.37
CA ILE A 15 -24.21 -13.70 0.74
C ILE A 15 -23.67 -15.04 0.21
N ARG A 16 -22.39 -15.06 -0.17
CA ARG A 16 -21.70 -16.20 -0.77
C ARG A 16 -21.22 -17.13 0.33
N GLY A 17 -21.76 -18.35 0.39
CA GLY A 17 -21.54 -19.32 1.47
C GLY A 17 -20.90 -20.63 1.01
N LYS A 18 -20.00 -20.63 0.01
CA LYS A 18 -19.35 -21.86 -0.50
C LYS A 18 -18.66 -22.70 0.59
N ALA A 19 -18.19 -22.05 1.66
CA ALA A 19 -17.56 -22.72 2.81
C ALA A 19 -18.54 -22.99 3.98
N ALA A 20 -19.80 -22.54 3.86
CA ALA A 20 -20.84 -22.72 4.86
C ALA A 20 -21.56 -24.07 4.65
N GLY A 21 -21.71 -24.84 5.73
CA GLY A 21 -22.51 -26.06 5.69
C GLY A 21 -24.01 -25.75 5.55
N GLU A 22 -24.80 -26.76 5.18
CA GLU A 22 -26.24 -26.60 4.95
C GLU A 22 -26.98 -25.98 6.15
N HIS A 23 -26.64 -26.40 7.37
CA HIS A 23 -27.21 -25.85 8.59
C HIS A 23 -27.02 -24.32 8.69
N LEU A 24 -25.79 -23.87 8.44
CA LEU A 24 -25.43 -22.46 8.53
C LEU A 24 -26.06 -21.64 7.39
N MET A 25 -26.15 -22.21 6.19
CA MET A 25 -26.89 -21.62 5.06
C MET A 25 -28.37 -21.41 5.38
N ARG A 26 -29.03 -22.38 6.01
CA ARG A 26 -30.43 -22.26 6.44
C ARG A 26 -30.61 -21.19 7.53
N ALA A 27 -29.68 -21.14 8.50
CA ALA A 27 -29.71 -20.14 9.55
C ALA A 27 -29.53 -18.72 8.99
N ALA A 28 -28.63 -18.54 8.01
CA ALA A 28 -28.44 -17.27 7.31
C ALA A 28 -29.69 -16.86 6.53
N GLU A 29 -30.34 -17.80 5.83
CA GLU A 29 -31.59 -17.53 5.11
C GLU A 29 -32.69 -17.04 6.06
N SER A 30 -32.89 -17.71 7.20
CA SER A 30 -33.87 -17.30 8.20
C SER A 30 -33.58 -15.90 8.73
N MET A 31 -32.32 -15.65 9.13
CA MET A 31 -31.90 -14.35 9.65
C MET A 31 -32.12 -13.22 8.66
N LEU A 32 -31.84 -13.43 7.37
CA LEU A 32 -32.07 -12.42 6.33
C LEU A 32 -33.56 -12.17 6.07
N LYS A 33 -34.39 -13.21 6.13
CA LYS A 33 -35.86 -13.09 6.00
C LYS A 33 -36.45 -12.30 7.17
N ASP A 34 -36.01 -12.61 8.39
CA ASP A 34 -36.46 -11.94 9.61
C ASP A 34 -36.03 -10.46 9.65
N ALA A 35 -34.87 -10.14 9.07
CA ALA A 35 -34.37 -8.76 8.99
C ALA A 35 -35.13 -7.88 7.99
N GLY A 36 -35.82 -8.47 7.00
CA GLY A 36 -36.74 -7.73 6.14
C GLY A 36 -36.10 -6.70 5.19
N TYR A 37 -34.85 -6.90 4.77
CA TYR A 37 -34.15 -5.99 3.85
C TYR A 37 -34.71 -5.97 2.43
N GLY A 38 -35.36 -7.06 2.02
CA GLY A 38 -35.88 -7.29 0.68
C GLY A 38 -36.25 -8.76 0.47
N ARG A 39 -36.38 -9.18 -0.79
CA ARG A 39 -36.73 -10.54 -1.16
C ARG A 39 -35.51 -11.47 -1.09
N VAL A 40 -35.57 -12.44 -0.17
CA VAL A 40 -34.51 -13.43 0.07
C VAL A 40 -34.73 -14.70 -0.76
N LYS A 41 -33.72 -15.12 -1.50
CA LYS A 41 -33.71 -16.40 -2.23
C LYS A 41 -32.41 -17.16 -1.98
N ARG A 42 -32.52 -18.38 -1.44
CA ARG A 42 -31.38 -19.27 -1.19
C ARG A 42 -31.11 -20.18 -2.40
N TYR A 43 -29.82 -20.35 -2.67
CA TYR A 43 -29.25 -21.34 -3.58
C TYR A 43 -28.28 -22.24 -2.80
N GLU A 44 -27.66 -23.20 -3.49
CA GLU A 44 -26.71 -24.13 -2.87
C GLU A 44 -25.50 -23.43 -2.24
N GLU A 45 -24.86 -22.51 -2.98
CA GLU A 45 -23.62 -21.85 -2.53
C GLU A 45 -23.79 -20.38 -2.13
N HIS A 46 -25.01 -19.81 -2.20
CA HIS A 46 -25.24 -18.40 -1.90
C HIS A 46 -26.70 -18.08 -1.57
N ILE A 47 -26.93 -16.91 -0.99
CA ILE A 47 -28.26 -16.35 -0.72
C ILE A 47 -28.28 -14.94 -1.30
N ASP A 48 -29.28 -14.64 -2.12
CA ASP A 48 -29.45 -13.30 -2.68
C ASP A 48 -30.60 -12.57 -1.98
N VAL A 49 -30.36 -11.30 -1.65
CA VAL A 49 -31.36 -10.35 -1.16
C VAL A 49 -31.58 -9.32 -2.26
N THR A 50 -32.71 -9.49 -2.95
CA THR A 50 -33.15 -8.68 -4.10
C THR A 50 -34.29 -7.75 -3.67
N GLU A 51 -34.78 -6.89 -4.57
CA GLU A 51 -35.92 -6.00 -4.28
C GLU A 51 -35.70 -5.19 -2.98
N ILE A 52 -34.48 -4.65 -2.81
CA ILE A 52 -34.02 -3.99 -1.58
C ILE A 52 -34.86 -2.74 -1.28
N HIS A 53 -35.37 -2.67 -0.05
CA HIS A 53 -36.26 -1.60 0.40
C HIS A 53 -35.52 -0.26 0.55
N ASP A 54 -34.32 -0.26 1.13
CA ASP A 54 -33.49 0.93 1.33
C ASP A 54 -32.37 1.00 0.29
N ARG A 55 -32.67 1.67 -0.83
CA ARG A 55 -31.70 1.84 -1.92
C ARG A 55 -30.59 2.84 -1.60
N GLU A 56 -30.82 3.78 -0.69
CA GLU A 56 -29.80 4.75 -0.28
C GLU A 56 -28.72 4.08 0.58
N ALA A 57 -29.14 3.23 1.53
CA ALA A 57 -28.24 2.40 2.31
C ALA A 57 -27.43 1.40 1.46
N LEU A 58 -28.02 0.90 0.36
CA LEU A 58 -27.30 0.07 -0.60
C LEU A 58 -26.18 0.85 -1.32
N ILE A 59 -26.49 2.04 -1.84
CA ILE A 59 -25.54 2.87 -2.62
C ILE A 59 -24.40 3.37 -1.73
N SER A 60 -24.70 3.78 -0.50
CA SER A 60 -23.71 4.23 0.47
C SER A 60 -22.85 3.10 1.06
N GLY A 61 -23.25 1.84 0.87
CA GLY A 61 -22.61 0.67 1.47
C GLY A 61 -23.01 0.39 2.92
N ALA A 62 -23.83 1.23 3.54
CA ALA A 62 -24.31 1.03 4.91
C ALA A 62 -25.08 -0.30 5.08
N LEU A 63 -25.90 -0.67 4.09
CA LEU A 63 -26.62 -1.94 4.10
C LEU A 63 -25.68 -3.15 4.03
N LEU A 64 -24.59 -3.03 3.25
CA LEU A 64 -23.58 -4.09 3.16
C LEU A 64 -22.90 -4.28 4.52
N GLU A 65 -22.53 -3.19 5.18
CA GLU A 65 -21.92 -3.22 6.52
C GLU A 65 -22.86 -3.82 7.57
N GLU A 66 -24.15 -3.49 7.52
CA GLU A 66 -25.15 -4.07 8.43
C GLU A 66 -25.29 -5.58 8.21
N ILE A 67 -25.48 -6.02 6.96
CA ILE A 67 -25.61 -7.44 6.62
C ILE A 67 -24.34 -8.19 7.01
N ASP A 68 -23.15 -7.67 6.70
CA ASP A 68 -21.88 -8.31 7.04
C ASP A 68 -21.72 -8.51 8.55
N ARG A 69 -22.07 -7.50 9.37
CA ARG A 69 -22.08 -7.62 10.83
C ARG A 69 -23.03 -8.69 11.33
N ARG A 70 -24.24 -8.80 10.77
CA ARG A 70 -25.20 -9.85 11.17
C ARG A 70 -24.72 -11.24 10.78
N VAL A 71 -24.11 -11.36 9.60
CA VAL A 71 -23.53 -12.61 9.13
C VAL A 71 -22.34 -13.03 9.99
N ILE A 72 -21.47 -12.09 10.38
CA ILE A 72 -20.38 -12.35 11.33
C ILE A 72 -20.95 -12.85 12.67
N LYS A 73 -21.97 -12.19 13.20
CA LYS A 73 -22.61 -12.61 14.44
C LYS A 73 -23.21 -14.02 14.33
N LEU A 74 -23.87 -14.31 13.21
CA LEU A 74 -24.40 -15.64 12.92
C LEU A 74 -23.29 -16.69 12.92
N GLU A 75 -22.16 -16.43 12.26
CA GLU A 75 -21.00 -17.32 12.27
C GLU A 75 -20.51 -17.57 13.71
N THR A 76 -20.34 -16.52 14.51
CA THR A 76 -19.89 -16.65 15.91
C THR A 76 -20.86 -17.42 16.79
N ASP A 77 -22.18 -17.20 16.61
CA ASP A 77 -23.22 -17.90 17.35
C ASP A 77 -23.26 -19.41 17.01
N HIS A 78 -22.69 -19.80 15.87
CA HIS A 78 -22.58 -21.20 15.40
C HIS A 78 -21.19 -21.81 15.62
N GLY A 79 -20.32 -21.17 16.41
CA GLY A 79 -19.00 -21.70 16.76
C GLY A 79 -17.91 -21.45 15.72
N ASP A 80 -18.18 -20.62 14.71
CA ASP A 80 -17.16 -20.11 13.78
C ASP A 80 -16.50 -18.82 14.29
N PHE A 81 -15.37 -18.44 13.69
CA PHE A 81 -14.58 -17.32 14.19
C PHE A 81 -15.13 -15.93 13.87
N GLY A 82 -15.90 -15.76 12.79
CA GLY A 82 -16.45 -14.46 12.39
C GLY A 82 -15.41 -13.36 12.07
N PHE A 83 -14.15 -13.71 11.81
CA PHE A 83 -13.09 -12.71 11.63
C PHE A 83 -13.33 -11.78 10.44
N ILE A 84 -13.32 -10.47 10.68
CA ILE A 84 -13.33 -9.47 9.61
C ILE A 84 -12.02 -9.62 8.82
N PRO A 85 -12.06 -9.83 7.48
CA PRO A 85 -10.87 -9.83 6.67
C PRO A 85 -10.12 -8.49 6.80
N PRO A 86 -8.79 -8.51 7.00
CA PRO A 86 -8.05 -7.26 7.08
C PRO A 86 -8.08 -6.54 5.73
N ALA A 87 -8.27 -5.22 5.77
CA ALA A 87 -7.97 -4.39 4.62
C ALA A 87 -6.46 -4.39 4.34
N SER A 88 -6.07 -4.21 3.08
CA SER A 88 -4.67 -4.14 2.66
C SER A 88 -4.43 -2.96 1.73
N ILE A 89 -3.28 -2.30 1.92
CA ILE A 89 -2.76 -1.27 1.01
C ILE A 89 -1.49 -1.83 0.39
N TYR A 90 -1.43 -1.81 -0.93
CA TYR A 90 -0.27 -2.27 -1.69
C TYR A 90 0.50 -1.05 -2.22
N HIS A 91 1.81 -1.05 -2.02
CA HIS A 91 2.69 -0.01 -2.53
C HIS A 91 3.68 -0.61 -3.54
N ARG A 92 4.13 0.22 -4.48
CA ARG A 92 5.19 -0.15 -5.41
C ARG A 92 6.52 -0.24 -4.67
N PHE A 93 7.31 -1.27 -4.93
CA PHE A 93 8.68 -1.33 -4.42
C PHE A 93 9.59 -0.37 -5.19
N MET A 94 10.50 0.27 -4.47
CA MET A 94 11.61 1.00 -5.09
C MET A 94 12.62 0.03 -5.68
N THR A 95 13.25 0.47 -6.76
CA THR A 95 14.37 -0.19 -7.40
C THR A 95 15.62 -0.04 -6.52
N GLY A 96 16.39 -1.12 -6.36
CA GLY A 96 17.67 -1.09 -5.68
C GLY A 96 18.67 -0.16 -6.37
N LEU A 97 19.62 0.37 -5.61
CA LEU A 97 20.63 1.31 -6.12
C LEU A 97 21.49 0.72 -7.24
N THR A 98 21.64 -0.61 -7.28
CA THR A 98 22.36 -1.34 -8.34
C THR A 98 21.44 -1.99 -9.37
N GLY A 99 20.14 -1.66 -9.34
CA GLY A 99 19.09 -2.33 -10.11
C GLY A 99 18.49 -3.55 -9.40
N GLY A 100 17.29 -3.94 -9.84
CA GLY A 100 16.54 -5.05 -9.23
C GLY A 100 16.01 -4.70 -7.84
N LYS A 101 15.93 -5.70 -6.95
CA LYS A 101 15.36 -5.54 -5.59
C LYS A 101 16.43 -5.07 -4.59
N MET A 102 16.05 -4.17 -3.69
CA MET A 102 16.83 -3.87 -2.48
C MET A 102 16.97 -5.12 -1.60
N SER A 103 18.18 -5.38 -1.09
CA SER A 103 18.45 -6.55 -0.26
C SER A 103 19.51 -6.29 0.78
N SER A 104 19.25 -6.71 2.03
CA SER A 104 20.22 -6.67 3.13
C SER A 104 21.45 -7.54 2.87
N SER A 105 21.32 -8.64 2.12
CA SER A 105 22.45 -9.49 1.73
C SER A 105 23.32 -8.88 0.62
N ARG A 106 22.86 -7.78 -0.01
CA ARG A 106 23.62 -7.00 -1.00
C ARG A 106 23.70 -5.55 -0.52
N PRO A 107 24.66 -5.19 0.36
CA PRO A 107 24.74 -3.87 0.98
C PRO A 107 24.74 -2.71 -0.04
N GLU A 108 25.35 -2.88 -1.20
CA GLU A 108 25.38 -1.86 -2.27
C GLU A 108 24.03 -1.63 -2.97
N SER A 109 23.03 -2.48 -2.74
CA SER A 109 21.71 -2.35 -3.35
C SER A 109 20.76 -1.43 -2.59
N HIS A 110 21.09 -1.05 -1.35
CA HIS A 110 20.21 -0.26 -0.48
C HIS A 110 21.01 0.69 0.42
N ILE A 111 20.31 1.64 1.04
CA ILE A 111 20.82 2.49 2.12
C ILE A 111 20.12 2.05 3.40
N ALA A 112 20.88 1.62 4.40
CA ALA A 112 20.31 1.34 5.71
C ALA A 112 20.09 2.65 6.49
N LEU A 113 19.03 2.74 7.29
CA LEU A 113 18.75 3.92 8.13
C LEU A 113 19.84 4.17 9.19
N THR A 114 20.60 3.12 9.53
CA THR A 114 21.74 3.17 10.46
C THR A 114 23.08 3.32 9.75
N GLU A 115 23.09 3.47 8.43
CA GLU A 115 24.31 3.67 7.67
C GLU A 115 24.90 5.05 7.94
N GLU A 116 26.22 5.17 7.94
CA GLU A 116 26.86 6.46 8.12
C GLU A 116 26.45 7.40 6.95
N PRO A 117 26.00 8.64 7.23
CA PRO A 117 25.41 9.52 6.21
C PRO A 117 26.31 9.76 4.99
N LYS A 118 27.64 9.85 5.17
CA LYS A 118 28.59 10.03 4.06
C LYS A 118 28.74 8.77 3.22
N GLU A 119 28.68 7.57 3.78
CA GLU A 119 28.63 6.32 3.01
C GLU A 119 27.33 6.21 2.19
N ALA A 120 26.19 6.55 2.78
CA ALA A 120 24.91 6.57 2.07
C ALA A 120 24.93 7.55 0.88
N ALA A 121 25.48 8.75 1.08
CA ALA A 121 25.70 9.73 0.01
C ALA A 121 26.61 9.17 -1.11
N ARG A 122 27.66 8.41 -0.76
CA ARG A 122 28.51 7.75 -1.76
C ARG A 122 27.77 6.67 -2.54
N LYS A 123 26.87 5.91 -1.91
CA LYS A 123 26.03 4.93 -2.61
C LYS A 123 25.08 5.60 -3.59
N ILE A 124 24.46 6.72 -3.22
CA ILE A 124 23.65 7.54 -4.16
C ILE A 124 24.47 7.93 -5.40
N MET A 125 25.71 8.39 -5.20
CA MET A 125 26.57 8.75 -6.33
C MET A 125 26.84 7.57 -7.30
N LYS A 126 26.85 6.33 -6.79
CA LYS A 126 27.06 5.10 -7.57
C LYS A 126 25.78 4.48 -8.13
N ALA A 127 24.61 4.95 -7.72
CA ALA A 127 23.35 4.31 -8.06
C ALA A 127 23.05 4.33 -9.57
N ILE A 128 22.26 3.37 -10.05
CA ILE A 128 21.79 3.35 -11.43
C ILE A 128 20.89 4.55 -11.72
N THR A 129 20.87 4.98 -12.97
CA THR A 129 20.03 6.09 -13.43
C THR A 129 19.39 5.72 -14.75
N GLY A 130 18.27 6.36 -15.08
CA GLY A 130 17.70 6.32 -16.44
C GLY A 130 18.36 7.30 -17.43
N GLY A 131 19.56 7.79 -17.14
CA GLY A 131 20.31 8.68 -18.03
C GLY A 131 20.96 7.95 -19.21
N ARG A 132 21.54 8.72 -20.12
CA ARG A 132 22.27 8.22 -21.31
C ARG A 132 23.74 7.89 -21.02
N GLN A 133 24.39 7.19 -21.94
CA GLN A 133 25.80 6.80 -21.82
C GLN A 133 26.75 8.00 -21.87
N SER A 134 26.41 9.01 -22.70
CA SER A 134 27.22 10.23 -22.85
C SER A 134 26.46 11.50 -22.48
N LEU A 135 27.21 12.54 -22.12
CA LEU A 135 26.68 13.87 -21.85
C LEU A 135 25.97 14.46 -23.08
N ALA A 136 26.52 14.24 -24.27
CA ALA A 136 25.96 14.73 -25.53
C ALA A 136 24.59 14.10 -25.81
N GLU A 137 24.46 12.79 -25.61
CA GLU A 137 23.17 12.10 -25.75
C GLU A 137 22.18 12.53 -24.68
N GLN A 138 22.60 12.69 -23.42
CA GLN A 138 21.72 13.18 -22.36
C GLN A 138 21.14 14.55 -22.70
N LYS A 139 21.96 15.47 -23.22
CA LYS A 139 21.49 16.80 -23.66
C LYS A 139 20.57 16.75 -24.86
N LYS A 140 20.78 15.82 -25.80
CA LYS A 140 20.02 15.71 -27.03
C LYS A 140 18.69 14.94 -26.86
N LEU A 141 18.71 13.88 -26.07
CA LEU A 141 17.62 12.89 -25.98
C LEU A 141 16.93 12.87 -24.61
N GLY A 142 17.48 13.57 -23.62
CA GLY A 142 17.01 13.52 -22.24
C GLY A 142 17.24 12.17 -21.55
N GLY A 143 16.89 12.13 -20.26
CA GLY A 143 16.85 10.91 -19.45
C GLY A 143 15.45 10.30 -19.35
N GLU A 144 15.39 9.15 -18.70
CA GLU A 144 14.18 8.37 -18.43
C GLU A 144 13.95 8.27 -16.91
N PRO A 145 13.26 9.26 -16.28
CA PRO A 145 13.00 9.27 -14.85
C PRO A 145 12.33 7.99 -14.32
N ASP A 146 11.46 7.38 -15.13
CA ASP A 146 10.73 6.14 -14.80
C ASP A 146 11.64 4.92 -14.60
N LYS A 147 12.89 4.98 -15.06
CA LYS A 147 13.91 3.93 -14.93
C LYS A 147 15.06 4.35 -14.00
N CYS A 148 14.87 5.41 -13.23
CA CYS A 148 15.93 6.05 -12.44
C CYS A 148 15.69 5.87 -10.94
N SER A 149 16.52 5.07 -10.27
CA SER A 149 16.40 4.91 -8.81
C SER A 149 16.64 6.22 -8.06
N ILE A 150 17.45 7.13 -8.59
CA ILE A 150 17.64 8.47 -8.00
C ILE A 150 16.35 9.29 -8.00
N TYR A 151 15.57 9.23 -9.08
CA TYR A 151 14.29 9.92 -9.14
C TYR A 151 13.25 9.23 -8.24
N GLU A 152 13.27 7.90 -8.15
CA GLU A 152 12.45 7.19 -7.17
C GLU A 152 12.75 7.62 -5.73
N PHE A 153 14.02 7.87 -5.35
CA PHE A 153 14.35 8.37 -4.02
C PHE A 153 13.73 9.75 -3.72
N LEU A 154 13.67 10.63 -4.72
CA LEU A 154 12.97 11.91 -4.60
C LEU A 154 11.47 11.69 -4.38
N VAL A 155 10.83 10.91 -5.25
CA VAL A 155 9.38 10.63 -5.20
C VAL A 155 8.95 9.94 -3.91
N PHE A 156 9.74 8.99 -3.40
CA PHE A 156 9.35 8.19 -2.24
C PHE A 156 9.73 8.83 -0.90
N HIS A 157 10.81 9.60 -0.83
CA HIS A 157 11.45 9.92 0.45
C HIS A 157 12.01 11.34 0.60
N LEU A 158 12.38 12.03 -0.48
CA LEU A 158 13.25 13.22 -0.40
C LEU A 158 12.64 14.50 -0.99
N SER A 159 11.37 14.46 -1.41
CA SER A 159 10.58 15.63 -1.77
C SER A 159 9.11 15.40 -1.41
N ASP A 160 8.53 16.36 -0.71
CA ASP A 160 7.10 16.41 -0.40
C ASP A 160 6.36 17.42 -1.31
N ASP A 161 7.04 18.01 -2.30
CA ASP A 161 6.47 18.98 -3.23
C ASP A 161 6.33 18.38 -4.64
N ASP A 162 5.09 18.07 -5.02
CA ASP A 162 4.76 17.55 -6.35
C ASP A 162 5.23 18.47 -7.47
N LYS A 163 5.29 19.79 -7.26
CA LYS A 163 5.78 20.73 -8.29
C LYS A 163 7.27 20.56 -8.53
N GLU A 164 8.04 20.42 -7.45
CA GLU A 164 9.47 20.13 -7.54
C GLU A 164 9.71 18.83 -8.32
N LEU A 165 8.96 17.78 -8.00
CA LEU A 165 9.08 16.49 -8.70
C LEU A 165 8.79 16.62 -10.20
N LEU A 166 7.72 17.33 -10.57
CA LEU A 166 7.35 17.59 -11.98
C LEU A 166 8.42 18.41 -12.71
N GLU A 167 9.01 19.41 -12.05
CA GLU A 167 10.10 20.21 -12.61
C GLU A 167 11.35 19.35 -12.84
N LEU A 168 11.74 18.52 -11.87
CA LEU A 168 12.88 17.61 -11.98
C LEU A 168 12.70 16.57 -13.10
N ASP A 169 11.49 16.01 -13.25
CA ASP A 169 11.13 15.11 -14.36
C ASP A 169 11.28 15.83 -15.71
N ALA A 170 10.69 17.02 -15.84
CA ALA A 170 10.74 17.82 -17.07
C ALA A 170 12.18 18.23 -17.43
N GLU A 171 12.99 18.65 -16.47
CA GLU A 171 14.40 18.96 -16.68
C GLU A 171 15.22 17.74 -17.10
N CYS A 172 14.94 16.57 -16.53
CA CYS A 172 15.60 15.32 -16.90
C CYS A 172 15.23 14.89 -18.32
N ARG A 173 13.93 14.86 -18.65
CA ARG A 173 13.43 14.47 -19.99
C ARG A 173 13.84 15.44 -21.09
N SER A 174 14.01 16.72 -20.76
CA SER A 174 14.52 17.73 -21.72
C SER A 174 16.04 17.72 -21.88
N GLY A 175 16.77 16.95 -21.08
CA GLY A 175 18.24 16.97 -21.09
C GLY A 175 18.84 18.25 -20.50
N ARG A 176 18.07 19.04 -19.74
CA ARG A 176 18.59 20.20 -18.99
C ARG A 176 19.29 19.77 -17.71
N ARG A 177 18.79 18.72 -17.04
CA ARG A 177 19.40 18.16 -15.83
C ARG A 177 20.31 16.98 -16.14
N MET A 178 21.50 17.00 -15.55
CA MET A 178 22.52 15.96 -15.69
C MET A 178 22.48 14.99 -14.52
N CYS A 179 22.66 13.69 -14.78
CA CYS A 179 22.64 12.68 -13.72
C CYS A 179 23.66 12.96 -12.60
N GLY A 180 24.85 13.46 -12.94
CA GLY A 180 25.88 13.79 -11.97
C GLY A 180 25.48 14.91 -11.00
N THR A 181 24.80 15.96 -11.48
CA THR A 181 24.33 17.06 -10.62
C THR A 181 23.10 16.63 -9.81
N CYS A 182 22.17 15.90 -10.44
CA CYS A 182 21.01 15.34 -9.77
C CYS A 182 21.40 14.40 -8.62
N LYS A 183 22.40 13.54 -8.83
CA LYS A 183 22.92 12.65 -7.79
C LYS A 183 23.56 13.41 -6.63
N LYS A 184 24.25 14.52 -6.89
CA LYS A 184 24.87 15.33 -5.82
C LYS A 184 23.80 15.96 -4.93
N ASP A 185 22.76 16.52 -5.53
CA ASP A 185 21.61 17.08 -4.81
C ASP A 185 20.92 15.99 -3.95
N VAL A 186 20.59 14.84 -4.55
CA VAL A 186 20.01 13.71 -3.80
C VAL A 186 20.96 13.17 -2.72
N ALA A 187 22.27 13.16 -2.96
CA ALA A 187 23.28 12.73 -2.00
C ALA A 187 23.31 13.64 -0.76
N GLU A 188 23.17 14.95 -0.96
CA GLU A 188 23.07 15.93 0.12
C GLU A 188 21.77 15.78 0.92
N ARG A 189 20.64 15.59 0.23
CA ARG A 189 19.34 15.33 0.88
C ARG A 189 19.35 14.08 1.72
N ILE A 190 19.90 12.96 1.20
CA ILE A 190 19.96 11.72 1.98
C ILE A 190 20.92 11.86 3.18
N TRP A 191 22.01 12.60 3.03
CA TRP A 191 22.94 12.88 4.13
C TRP A 191 22.23 13.63 5.26
N LYS A 192 21.45 14.67 4.91
CA LYS A 192 20.68 15.46 5.86
C LYS A 192 19.59 14.61 6.53
N PHE A 193 18.82 13.88 5.74
CA PHE A 193 17.77 12.98 6.21
C PHE A 193 18.32 11.97 7.24
N LEU A 194 19.41 11.26 6.92
CA LEU A 194 19.98 10.27 7.82
C LEU A 194 20.54 10.91 9.09
N THR A 195 21.18 12.07 8.99
CA THR A 195 21.69 12.81 10.14
C THR A 195 20.57 13.19 11.10
N GLU A 196 19.45 13.70 10.59
CA GLU A 196 18.28 14.07 11.38
C GLU A 196 17.58 12.82 11.95
N HIS A 197 17.37 11.79 11.11
CA HIS A 197 16.77 10.53 11.52
C HIS A 197 17.55 9.85 12.65
N GLN A 198 18.88 9.80 12.55
CA GLN A 198 19.72 9.14 13.56
C GLN A 198 19.71 9.89 14.89
N LYS A 199 19.67 11.23 14.88
CA LYS A 199 19.45 12.04 16.10
C LYS A 199 18.09 11.73 16.73
N ALA A 200 17.02 11.71 15.94
CA ALA A 200 15.68 11.38 16.42
C ALA A 200 15.60 9.95 16.97
N ARG A 201 16.27 9.01 16.30
CA ARG A 201 16.37 7.61 16.74
C ARG A 201 17.10 7.47 18.08
N GLU A 202 18.16 8.24 18.30
CA GLU A 202 18.87 8.23 19.59
C GLU A 202 17.97 8.80 20.71
N ALA A 203 17.33 9.94 20.47
CA ALA A 203 16.38 10.52 21.43
C ALA A 203 15.20 9.59 21.74
N ALA A 204 14.75 8.80 20.76
CA ALA A 204 13.68 7.83 20.95
C ALA A 204 14.02 6.71 21.95
N ARG A 205 15.30 6.46 22.25
CA ARG A 205 15.71 5.43 23.23
C ARG A 205 15.13 5.67 24.61
N GLU A 206 15.08 6.93 25.04
CA GLU A 206 14.53 7.32 26.34
C GLU A 206 13.04 6.98 26.47
N ARG A 207 12.34 6.90 25.34
CA ARG A 207 10.90 6.64 25.25
C ARG A 207 10.56 5.17 25.05
N LEU A 208 11.53 4.30 24.75
CA LEU A 208 11.29 2.86 24.57
C LEU A 208 10.53 2.21 25.76
N PRO A 209 10.79 2.57 27.03
CA PRO A 209 10.04 2.06 28.16
C PRO A 209 8.54 2.42 28.14
N GLU A 210 8.15 3.56 27.55
CA GLU A 210 6.73 3.94 27.38
C GLU A 210 5.96 2.88 26.58
N PHE A 211 6.66 2.13 25.73
CA PHE A 211 6.11 1.10 24.86
C PHE A 211 6.43 -0.32 25.35
N GLY A 212 6.95 -0.48 26.57
CA GLY A 212 7.32 -1.79 27.12
C GLY A 212 8.56 -2.42 26.47
N ILE A 213 9.36 -1.63 25.75
CA ILE A 213 10.60 -2.07 25.11
C ILE A 213 11.77 -1.72 26.02
N LYS A 214 12.61 -2.71 26.34
CA LYS A 214 13.85 -2.47 27.09
C LYS A 214 14.84 -1.71 26.18
N ALA A 215 15.36 -0.59 26.69
CA ALA A 215 16.38 0.21 26.03
C ALA A 215 17.72 -0.54 25.90
#